data_AF-A0A7C1UWK2-F1
#
_entry.id   AF-A0A7C1UWK2-F1
#
_cell.length_a   1.000
_cell.length_b   1.000
_cell.length_c   1.000
_cell.angle_alpha   90.00
_cell.angle_beta   90.00
_cell.angle_gamma   90.00
#
_symmetry.space_group_name_H-M   'P 1'
#
loop_
_entity.id
_entity.type
_entity.pdbx_description
1 polymer ?
#
loop_
_entity_poly.entity_id
_entity_poly.type
_entity_poly.pdbx_seq_one_letter_code
_entity_poly.pdbx_strand_id
1 'polypeptide(L)'
;MLETVAKDGKKSYYTGYTNNLYRRLFMEHRKGRGAKFCRGKKSIKLEYFEMHISRKEAVRRELEIKSFSKLQKKELIKNNQNSP
;
A
#
# COMPACT_ATOMS: atom_id res chain seq x y z
N MET A 1 2.22 -0.22 -1.24
CA MET A 1 1.80 -0.50 0.15
C MET A 1 1.32 0.78 0.80
N LEU A 2 0.11 0.76 1.34
CA LEU A 2 -0.47 1.89 2.08
C LEU A 2 -0.42 1.58 3.57
N GLU A 3 0.12 2.47 4.38
CA GLU A 3 -0.09 2.46 5.82
C GLU A 3 -1.44 3.12 6.11
N THR A 4 -2.28 2.41 6.86
CA THR A 4 -3.57 2.92 7.32
C THR A 4 -3.58 2.95 8.84
N VAL A 5 -4.08 4.03 9.42
CA VAL A 5 -4.25 4.17 10.87
C VAL A 5 -5.74 4.13 11.20
N ALA A 6 -6.14 3.12 11.98
CA ALA A 6 -7.50 3.02 12.51
C ALA A 6 -7.77 4.10 13.58
N LYS A 7 -9.05 4.28 13.97
CA LYS A 7 -9.42 5.23 15.04
C LYS A 7 -8.74 4.87 16.37
N ASP A 8 -8.61 3.58 16.68
CA ASP A 8 -7.91 3.05 17.86
C ASP A 8 -6.37 3.14 17.79
N GLY A 9 -5.81 3.88 16.83
CA GLY A 9 -4.35 4.03 16.67
C GLY A 9 -3.64 2.81 16.06
N LYS A 10 -4.34 1.70 15.81
CA LYS A 10 -3.77 0.49 15.20
C LYS A 10 -3.34 0.75 13.74
N LYS A 11 -2.05 0.57 13.47
CA LYS A 11 -1.45 0.65 12.14
C LYS A 11 -1.59 -0.68 11.38
N SER A 12 -2.14 -0.61 10.17
CA SER A 12 -2.31 -1.75 9.27
C SER A 12 -1.80 -1.41 7.89
N TYR A 13 -1.11 -2.36 7.25
CA TYR A 13 -0.59 -2.22 5.90
C TYR A 13 -1.55 -2.84 4.90
N TYR A 14 -1.94 -2.07 3.89
CA TYR A 14 -2.70 -2.55 2.74
C TYR A 14 -1.76 -2.73 1.54
N THR A 15 -1.85 -3.91 0.91
CA THR A 15 -1.03 -4.31 -0.22
C THR A 15 -1.95 -4.63 -1.39
N GLY A 16 -1.77 -3.92 -2.49
CA GLY A 16 -2.51 -4.15 -3.73
C GLY A 16 -1.77 -3.56 -4.92
N TYR A 17 -1.95 -4.14 -6.10
CA TYR A 17 -1.54 -3.56 -7.37
C TYR A 17 -2.64 -2.65 -7.94
N THR A 18 -2.22 -1.69 -8.75
CA THR A 18 -3.14 -0.86 -9.55
C THR A 18 -2.43 -0.39 -10.81
N ASN A 19 -3.20 -0.26 -11.89
CA ASN A 19 -2.75 0.36 -13.13
C ASN A 19 -2.70 1.89 -13.04
N ASN A 20 -3.35 2.50 -12.05
CA ASN A 20 -3.39 3.95 -11.89
C ASN A 20 -3.27 4.33 -10.40
N LEU A 21 -2.02 4.46 -9.96
CA LEU A 21 -1.66 4.80 -8.57
C LEU A 21 -2.27 6.14 -8.16
N TYR A 22 -2.25 7.13 -9.04
CA TYR A 22 -2.74 8.47 -8.74
C TYR A 22 -4.24 8.48 -8.47
N ARG A 23 -5.03 7.87 -9.36
CA ARG A 23 -6.48 7.76 -9.20
C ARG A 23 -6.84 7.00 -7.92
N ARG A 24 -6.16 5.89 -7.66
CA ARG A 24 -6.44 5.06 -6.48
C ARG A 24 -6.04 5.72 -5.17
N LEU A 25 -4.92 6.44 -5.13
CA LEU A 25 -4.47 7.15 -3.93
C LEU A 25 -5.26 8.43 -3.67
N PHE A 26 -5.33 9.32 -4.67
CA PHE A 26 -5.88 10.67 -4.51
C PHE A 26 -7.40 10.74 -4.68
N MET A 27 -7.98 9.98 -5.60
CA MET A 27 -9.42 10.06 -5.86
C MET A 27 -10.23 9.07 -5.04
N GLU A 28 -9.67 7.90 -4.74
CA GLU A 28 -10.36 6.85 -3.98
C GLU A 28 -9.96 6.89 -2.50
N HIS A 29 -8.74 6.43 -2.18
CA HIS A 29 -8.33 6.23 -0.80
C HIS A 29 -8.32 7.51 0.03
N ARG A 30 -7.74 8.62 -0.47
CA ARG A 30 -7.74 9.91 0.24
C ARG A 30 -9.12 10.51 0.47
N LYS A 31 -10.09 10.22 -0.42
CA LYS A 31 -11.48 10.70 -0.29
C LYS A 31 -12.38 9.71 0.47
N GLY A 32 -11.83 8.59 0.97
CA GLY A 32 -12.59 7.55 1.66
C GLY A 32 -13.60 6.83 0.75
N ARG A 33 -13.45 6.94 -0.58
CA ARG A 33 -14.29 6.27 -1.59
C ARG A 33 -13.50 5.11 -2.21
N GLY A 34 -14.15 4.01 -2.59
CA GLY A 34 -13.48 2.81 -3.11
C GLY A 34 -13.56 1.64 -2.14
N ALA A 35 -12.43 1.13 -1.65
CA ALA A 35 -12.40 -0.07 -0.82
C ALA A 35 -13.15 0.13 0.52
N LYS A 36 -14.08 -0.79 0.86
CA LYS A 36 -14.77 -0.85 2.18
C LYS A 36 -13.78 -0.65 3.35
N PHE A 37 -12.54 -1.11 3.19
CA PHE A 37 -11.45 -1.03 4.16
C PHE A 37 -10.95 0.39 4.47
N CYS A 38 -11.10 1.34 3.54
CA CYS A 38 -10.62 2.72 3.68
C CYS A 38 -11.66 3.67 4.29
N ARG A 39 -12.90 3.22 4.43
CA ARG A 39 -13.98 4.02 5.05
C ARG A 39 -13.76 4.07 6.56
N GLY A 40 -13.52 5.27 7.10
CA GLY A 40 -13.34 5.50 8.55
C GLY A 40 -11.90 5.37 9.08
N LYS A 41 -10.88 5.27 8.21
CA LYS A 41 -9.48 5.37 8.63
C LYS A 41 -9.10 6.84 8.86
N LYS A 42 -8.37 7.11 9.95
CA LYS A 42 -7.97 8.47 10.36
C LYS A 42 -6.90 9.04 9.44
N SER A 43 -6.03 8.18 8.92
CA SER A 43 -4.95 8.56 8.02
C SER A 43 -4.61 7.40 7.10
N ILE A 44 -4.35 7.72 5.83
CA ILE A 44 -3.86 6.80 4.81
C ILE A 44 -2.61 7.44 4.22
N LYS A 45 -1.48 6.75 4.35
CA LYS A 45 -0.18 7.18 3.82
C LYS A 45 0.35 6.15 2.84
N LEU A 46 0.93 6.62 1.75
CA LEU A 46 1.67 5.77 0.82
C LEU A 46 3.11 5.67 1.33
N GLU A 47 3.46 4.50 1.88
CA GLU A 47 4.81 4.25 2.37
C GLU A 47 5.71 3.62 1.31
N TYR A 48 5.11 2.94 0.33
CA TYR A 48 5.85 2.19 -0.69
C TYR A 48 5.05 2.08 -1.98
N PHE A 49 5.71 2.26 -3.12
CA PHE A 49 5.18 1.85 -4.41
C PHE A 49 6.32 1.32 -5.27
N GLU A 50 5.99 0.38 -6.14
CA GLU A 50 6.88 -0.13 -7.19
C GLU A 50 6.09 -0.11 -8.50
N MET A 51 6.78 0.23 -9.59
CA MET A 51 6.23 0.18 -10.94
C MET A 51 6.84 -1.00 -11.66
N HIS A 52 5.99 -1.81 -12.29
CA HIS A 52 6.42 -2.92 -13.13
C HIS A 52 5.85 -2.74 -14.52
N ILE A 53 6.64 -3.12 -15.52
CA ILE A 53 6.28 -2.98 -16.93
C ILE A 53 5.26 -4.06 -17.31
N SER A 54 5.45 -5.28 -16.82
CA SER A 54 4.53 -6.38 -17.09
C SER A 54 3.54 -6.61 -15.95
N ARG A 55 2.28 -6.87 -16.31
CA ARG A 55 1.24 -7.32 -15.36
C ARG A 55 1.67 -8.59 -14.61
N LYS A 56 2.39 -9.50 -15.27
CA LYS A 56 2.87 -10.75 -14.65
C LYS A 56 3.85 -10.46 -13.51
N GLU A 57 4.78 -9.54 -13.71
CA GLU A 57 5.73 -9.12 -12.69
C GLU A 57 5.02 -8.43 -11.53
N ALA A 58 4.09 -7.51 -11.83
CA ALA A 58 3.30 -6.83 -10.80
C ALA A 58 2.51 -7.81 -9.91
N VAL A 59 1.88 -8.82 -10.52
CA VAL A 59 1.10 -9.83 -9.78
C VAL A 59 2.01 -10.74 -8.96
N ARG A 60 3.13 -11.20 -9.52
CA ARG A 60 4.11 -12.02 -8.80
C ARG A 60 4.64 -11.26 -7.58
N ARG A 61 5.02 -9.99 -7.77
CA ARG A 61 5.48 -9.13 -6.69
C ARG A 61 4.40 -8.89 -5.64
N GLU A 62 3.14 -8.71 -6.05
CA GLU A 62 2.02 -8.59 -5.11
C GLU A 62 1.89 -9.86 -4.24
N LEU A 63 1.97 -11.05 -4.84
CA LEU A 63 1.86 -12.32 -4.12
C LEU A 63 2.98 -12.49 -3.09
N GLU A 64 4.22 -12.17 -3.47
CA GLU A 64 5.36 -12.14 -2.54
C GLU A 64 5.10 -11.19 -1.37
N ILE A 65 4.73 -9.95 -1.67
CA ILE A 65 4.46 -8.92 -0.64
C ILE A 65 3.26 -9.31 0.23
N LYS A 66 2.24 -10.00 -0.32
CA LYS A 66 1.11 -10.51 0.46
C LYS A 66 1.54 -11.57 1.46
N SER A 67 2.45 -12.46 1.07
CA SER A 67 3.03 -13.50 1.92
C SER A 67 3.94 -12.93 3.02
N PHE A 68 4.49 -11.72 2.82
CA PHE A 68 5.38 -11.11 3.81
C PHE A 68 4.70 -10.82 5.15
N SER A 69 5.44 -11.13 6.21
CA SER A 69 5.14 -10.75 7.58
C SER A 69 5.16 -9.23 7.76
N LYS A 70 4.59 -8.74 8.86
CA LYS A 70 4.58 -7.31 9.19
C LYS A 70 6.00 -6.72 9.28
N LEU A 71 6.98 -7.53 9.71
CA LEU A 71 8.38 -7.11 9.83
C LEU A 71 9.03 -6.96 8.45
N GLN A 72 8.89 -7.96 7.58
CA GLN A 72 9.40 -7.92 6.20
C GLN A 72 8.79 -6.76 5.40
N LYS A 73 7.51 -6.46 5.60
CA LYS A 73 6.85 -5.30 4.99
C LYS A 73 7.48 -3.97 5.42
N LYS A 74 7.84 -3.85 6.71
CA LYS A 74 8.55 -2.67 7.22
C LYS A 74 9.97 -2.57 6.66
N GLU A 75 10.69 -3.68 6.57
CA GLU A 75 12.03 -3.70 5.98
C GLU A 75 11.99 -3.32 4.51
N LEU A 76 11.00 -3.81 3.76
CA LEU A 76 10.80 -3.43 2.37
C LEU A 76 10.56 -1.91 2.21
N ILE A 77 9.72 -1.32 3.07
CA ILE A 77 9.50 0.13 3.11
C ILE A 77 10.82 0.85 3.42
N LYS A 78 11.56 0.40 4.43
CA LYS A 78 12.82 1.02 4.87
C LYS A 78 13.90 0.96 3.78
N ASN A 79 14.02 -0.17 3.08
CA ASN A 79 15.00 -0.35 2.01
C ASN A 79 14.69 0.52 0.79
N ASN A 80 13.41 0.74 0.46
CA ASN A 80 13.05 1.60 -0.67
C ASN A 80 13.18 3.10 -0.36
N GLN A 81 12.99 3.51 0.91
CA GLN A 81 13.28 4.90 1.32
C GLN A 81 14.77 5.22 1.43
N ASN A 82 15.65 4.21 1.35
CA ASN A 82 17.10 4.35 1.40
C ASN A 82 17.76 4.46 0.01
N SER A 83 17.02 4.84 -1.04
CA SER A 83 17.69 5.32 -2.26
C SER A 83 18.25 6.71 -2.00
N PRO A 84 19.59 6.91 -2.02
CA PRO A 84 20.22 8.21 -1.88
C PRO A 84 19.92 9.15 -3.06
#